data_AF-A0A8J6D1W4-F1
#
_entry.id   AF-A0A8J6D1W4-F1
#
_cell.length_a   1.000
_cell.length_b   1.000
_cell.length_c   1.000
_cell.angle_alpha   90.00
_cell.angle_beta   90.00
_cell.angle_gamma   90.00
#
_symmetry.space_group_name_H-M   'P 1'
#
loop_
_entity.id
_entity.type
_entity.pdbx_description
1 polymer ?
#
loop_
_entity_poly.entity_id
_entity_poly.type
_entity_poly.pdbx_seq_one_letter_code
_entity_poly.pdbx_strand_id
1 'polypeptide(L)'
;MNLKEIVLGGNLYGTRNTFICAKGPGYVTAQDIILPPSVEIVDNTQHVAGLTEPIDLCIGLQIERNRGYGIKTPKNFHDGSYPIDAIFMPVRNANHSIHCYGNDNEKQEILFLEI
;
A
#
# COMPACT_ATOMS: atom_id res chain seq x y z
N MET A 1 6.59 -7.13 -5.04
CA MET A 1 5.28 -7.69 -5.48
C MET A 1 4.34 -6.53 -5.73
N ASN A 2 3.70 -6.46 -6.89
CA ASN A 2 2.92 -5.28 -7.31
C ASN A 2 1.74 -4.96 -6.38
N LEU A 3 1.01 -5.99 -5.90
CA LEU A 3 -0.14 -5.83 -5.00
C LEU A 3 0.22 -5.15 -3.67
N LYS A 4 1.44 -5.37 -3.13
CA LYS A 4 1.91 -4.76 -1.87
C LYS A 4 2.10 -3.25 -1.99
N GLU A 5 2.38 -2.77 -3.20
CA GLU A 5 2.68 -1.36 -3.46
C GLU A 5 1.41 -0.53 -3.71
N ILE A 6 0.23 -1.16 -3.81
CA ILE A 6 -1.02 -0.44 -4.05
C ILE A 6 -1.40 0.33 -2.79
N VAL A 7 -1.55 1.65 -2.94
CA VAL A 7 -1.92 2.54 -1.84
C VAL A 7 -3.43 2.70 -1.80
N LEU A 8 -4.01 2.33 -0.66
CA LEU A 8 -5.43 2.51 -0.35
C LEU A 8 -5.61 3.69 0.60
N GLY A 9 -6.45 4.64 0.21
CA GLY A 9 -6.89 5.77 1.03
C GLY A 9 -8.26 5.51 1.66
N GLY A 10 -8.59 6.26 2.71
CA GLY A 10 -9.92 6.25 3.32
C GLY A 10 -10.01 5.66 4.72
N ASN A 11 -11.24 5.43 5.18
CA ASN A 11 -11.53 4.98 6.53
C ASN A 11 -12.20 3.61 6.51
N LEU A 12 -11.37 2.57 6.62
CA LEU A 12 -11.83 1.19 6.76
C LEU A 12 -11.96 0.81 8.24
N TYR A 13 -13.12 0.28 8.61
CA TYR A 13 -13.36 -0.31 9.92
C TYR A 13 -13.25 -1.84 9.85
N GLY A 14 -12.36 -2.39 10.68
CA GLY A 14 -12.07 -3.82 10.71
C GLY A 14 -11.38 -4.31 9.43
N THR A 15 -11.37 -5.63 9.29
CA THR A 15 -10.81 -6.33 8.13
C THR A 15 -11.94 -6.62 7.14
N ARG A 16 -11.71 -6.33 5.85
CA ARG A 16 -12.69 -6.63 4.78
C ARG A 16 -12.06 -7.48 3.69
N ASN A 17 -12.86 -8.42 3.19
CA ASN A 17 -12.50 -9.19 2.01
C ASN A 17 -12.96 -8.44 0.76
N THR A 18 -12.10 -8.41 -0.24
CA THR A 18 -12.31 -7.79 -1.56
C THR A 18 -11.73 -8.72 -2.63
N PHE A 19 -11.94 -8.38 -3.89
CA PHE A 19 -11.47 -9.15 -5.03
C PHE A 19 -10.90 -8.22 -6.09
N ILE A 20 -9.92 -8.73 -6.83
CA ILE A 20 -9.50 -8.16 -8.12
C ILE A 20 -9.81 -9.20 -9.18
N CYS A 21 -10.65 -8.85 -10.15
CA CYS A 21 -11.09 -9.80 -11.17
C CYS A 21 -11.03 -9.16 -12.56
N ALA A 22 -10.53 -9.92 -13.52
CA ALA A 22 -10.31 -9.49 -14.89
C ALA A 22 -10.53 -10.66 -15.85
N LYS A 23 -10.92 -10.35 -17.08
CA LYS A 23 -11.22 -11.37 -18.11
C LYS A 23 -10.38 -11.18 -19.35
N GLY A 24 -9.82 -12.28 -19.82
CA GLY A 24 -9.15 -12.42 -21.10
C GLY A 24 -7.84 -11.66 -21.23
N PRO A 25 -7.30 -11.57 -22.46
CA PRO A 25 -6.02 -10.92 -22.67
C PRO A 25 -6.12 -9.42 -22.43
N GLY A 26 -5.21 -8.87 -21.62
CA GLY A 26 -5.24 -7.48 -21.21
C GLY A 26 -4.36 -7.18 -20.01
N TYR A 27 -4.34 -5.91 -19.61
CA TYR A 27 -3.64 -5.46 -18.41
C TYR A 27 -4.62 -5.33 -17.25
N VAL A 28 -4.23 -5.90 -16.12
CA VAL A 28 -4.92 -5.74 -14.84
C VAL A 28 -4.19 -4.65 -14.07
N THR A 29 -4.95 -3.67 -13.61
CA THR A 29 -4.47 -2.50 -12.87
C THR A 29 -5.12 -2.43 -11.49
N ALA A 30 -4.66 -1.51 -10.64
CA ALA A 30 -5.28 -1.30 -9.34
C ALA A 30 -6.77 -0.96 -9.45
N GLN A 31 -7.20 -0.28 -10.52
CA GLN A 31 -8.61 0.07 -10.74
C GLN A 31 -9.56 -1.14 -10.76
N ASP A 32 -9.06 -2.33 -11.10
CA ASP A 32 -9.87 -3.55 -11.19
C ASP A 32 -10.22 -4.16 -9.81
N ILE A 33 -9.73 -3.56 -8.72
CA ILE A 33 -10.06 -3.98 -7.35
C ILE A 33 -11.45 -3.47 -6.96
N ILE A 34 -12.28 -4.38 -6.45
CA ILE A 34 -13.64 -4.07 -5.99
C ILE A 34 -13.60 -3.48 -4.57
N LEU A 35 -13.51 -2.17 -4.45
CA LEU A 35 -13.38 -1.50 -3.15
C LEU A 35 -14.70 -1.39 -2.39
N PRO A 36 -14.68 -1.42 -1.04
CA PRO A 36 -15.80 -0.99 -0.25
C PRO A 36 -16.00 0.54 -0.33
N PRO A 37 -17.20 1.08 -0.05
CA PRO A 37 -17.51 2.50 -0.25
C PRO A 37 -16.65 3.52 0.50
N SER A 38 -15.93 3.10 1.55
CA SER A 38 -15.14 3.97 2.43
C SER A 38 -13.63 3.93 2.12
N VAL A 39 -13.24 3.29 1.03
CA VAL A 39 -11.85 3.10 0.60
C VAL A 39 -11.72 3.52 -0.86
N GLU A 40 -10.62 4.17 -1.18
CA GLU A 40 -10.25 4.58 -2.53
C GLU A 40 -8.84 4.11 -2.87
N ILE A 41 -8.54 3.99 -4.15
CA ILE A 41 -7.18 3.77 -4.65
C ILE A 41 -6.54 5.11 -4.95
N VAL A 42 -5.30 5.32 -4.53
CA VAL A 42 -4.56 6.56 -4.80
C VAL A 42 -4.06 6.64 -6.25
N ASP A 43 -3.47 5.55 -6.76
CA ASP A 43 -3.05 5.43 -8.17
C ASP A 43 -3.79 4.27 -8.84
N ASN A 44 -4.80 4.59 -9.65
CA ASN A 44 -5.63 3.61 -10.34
C ASN A 44 -4.93 2.95 -11.54
N THR A 45 -3.83 3.53 -12.02
CA THR A 45 -3.09 3.05 -13.21
C THR A 45 -2.03 2.01 -12.87
N GLN A 46 -1.73 1.85 -11.58
CA GLN A 46 -0.68 0.96 -11.11
C GLN A 46 -0.89 -0.48 -11.61
N HIS A 47 0.12 -1.00 -12.32
CA HIS A 47 0.07 -2.31 -12.93
C HIS A 47 0.07 -3.44 -11.89
N VAL A 48 -0.81 -4.43 -12.06
CA VAL A 48 -0.87 -5.62 -11.22
C VAL A 48 -0.32 -6.83 -11.97
N ALA A 49 -0.93 -7.17 -13.10
CA ALA A 49 -0.59 -8.33 -13.92
C ALA A 49 -0.99 -8.14 -15.39
N GLY A 50 -0.35 -8.89 -16.28
CA GLY A 50 -0.76 -9.03 -17.68
C GLY A 50 -1.36 -10.40 -17.92
N LEU A 51 -2.55 -10.44 -18.49
CA LEU A 51 -3.20 -11.67 -18.96
C LEU A 51 -2.89 -11.82 -20.45
N THR A 52 -2.31 -12.95 -20.84
CA THR A 52 -1.94 -13.23 -22.23
C THR A 52 -2.95 -14.07 -22.98
N GLU A 53 -3.82 -14.77 -22.25
CA GLU A 53 -4.77 -15.75 -22.77
C GLU A 53 -6.20 -15.38 -22.35
N PRO A 54 -7.23 -15.96 -23.01
CA PRO A 54 -8.64 -15.77 -22.67
C PRO A 54 -9.02 -16.48 -21.35
N ILE A 55 -8.40 -16.08 -20.24
CA ILE A 55 -8.61 -16.64 -18.91
C ILE A 55 -9.38 -15.66 -18.01
N ASP A 56 -10.18 -16.20 -17.09
CA ASP A 56 -10.84 -15.42 -16.04
C ASP A 56 -9.93 -15.45 -14.79
N LEU A 57 -9.32 -14.31 -14.47
CA LEU A 57 -8.54 -14.12 -13.24
C LEU A 57 -9.47 -13.56 -12.16
N CYS A 58 -9.45 -14.12 -10.97
CA CYS A 58 -10.13 -13.54 -9.80
C CYS A 58 -9.34 -13.91 -8.54
N ILE A 59 -8.78 -12.90 -7.88
CA ILE A 59 -7.93 -13.08 -6.69
C ILE A 59 -8.67 -12.48 -5.49
N GLY A 60 -8.87 -13.29 -4.44
CA GLY A 60 -9.37 -12.83 -3.15
C GLY A 60 -8.30 -12.07 -2.39
N LEU A 61 -8.66 -10.90 -1.86
CA LEU A 61 -7.79 -10.00 -1.12
C LEU A 61 -8.42 -9.69 0.24
N GLN A 62 -7.58 -9.47 1.24
CA GLN A 62 -8.01 -9.03 2.55
C GLN A 62 -7.36 -7.68 2.86
N ILE A 63 -8.17 -6.64 3.00
CA ILE A 63 -7.73 -5.29 3.31
C ILE A 63 -8.06 -4.96 4.77
N GLU A 64 -7.13 -4.26 5.43
CA GLU A 64 -7.28 -3.85 6.81
C GLU A 64 -6.63 -2.49 7.02
N ARG A 65 -7.14 -1.73 7.99
CA ARG A 65 -6.51 -0.49 8.44
C ARG A 65 -5.70 -0.78 9.69
N ASN A 66 -4.39 -0.53 9.65
CA ASN A 66 -3.50 -0.71 10.79
C ASN A 66 -2.43 0.41 10.82
N ARG A 67 -1.39 0.26 11.65
CA ARG A 67 -0.26 1.19 11.78
C ARG A 67 1.07 0.46 11.69
N GLY A 68 2.09 1.15 11.20
CA GLY A 68 3.46 0.63 11.13
C GLY A 68 3.65 -0.44 10.06
N TYR A 69 4.63 -1.33 10.30
CA TYR A 69 4.94 -2.45 9.44
C TYR A 69 4.40 -3.76 10.06
N GLY A 70 3.52 -4.44 9.35
CA GLY A 70 2.98 -5.73 9.77
C GLY A 70 3.68 -6.88 9.06
N ILE A 71 4.67 -7.49 9.70
CA ILE A 71 5.25 -8.75 9.22
C ILE A 71 4.23 -9.86 9.49
N LYS A 72 3.66 -10.43 8.42
CA LYS A 72 2.81 -11.60 8.55
C LYS A 72 3.71 -12.83 8.48
N THR A 73 3.88 -13.51 9.62
CA THR A 73 4.56 -14.81 9.61
C THR A 73 3.79 -15.79 8.73
N PRO A 74 4.49 -16.68 8.00
CA PRO A 74 3.84 -17.78 7.29
C PRO A 74 3.12 -18.65 8.32
N LYS A 75 1.83 -18.38 8.53
CA LYS A 75 0.94 -19.36 9.15
C LYS A 75 0.64 -20.40 8.07
N ASN A 76 0.46 -21.64 8.47
CA ASN A 76 -0.10 -22.67 7.60
C ASN A 76 -1.56 -22.28 7.34
N PHE A 77 -1.77 -21.42 6.36
CA PHE A 77 -3.10 -21.10 5.87
C PHE A 77 -3.59 -22.35 5.13
N HIS A 78 -4.46 -23.13 5.78
CA HIS A 78 -4.96 -24.39 5.25
C HIS A 78 -5.90 -24.23 4.05
N ASP A 79 -6.24 -22.99 3.68
CA ASP A 79 -7.19 -22.62 2.64
C ASP A 79 -6.53 -22.20 1.31
N GLY A 80 -5.20 -22.29 1.19
CA GLY A 80 -4.48 -21.87 -0.01
C GLY A 80 -4.26 -20.35 -0.11
N SER A 81 -4.48 -19.60 0.96
CA SER A 81 -4.10 -18.18 1.03
C SER A 81 -2.61 -17.99 1.27
N TYR A 82 -2.07 -16.89 0.75
CA TYR A 82 -0.66 -16.52 0.86
C TYR A 82 -0.52 -15.18 1.59
N PRO A 83 0.27 -15.10 2.67
CA PRO A 83 0.47 -13.84 3.36
C PRO A 83 1.30 -12.89 2.51
N ILE A 84 0.90 -11.62 2.50
CA ILE A 84 1.68 -10.52 1.96
C ILE A 84 2.02 -9.60 3.12
N ASP A 85 3.28 -9.18 3.20
CA ASP A 85 3.72 -8.16 4.15
C ASP A 85 2.97 -6.85 3.91
N ALA A 86 2.37 -6.31 4.96
CA ALA A 86 1.56 -5.10 4.86
C ALA A 86 2.34 -3.88 5.37
N ILE A 87 2.48 -2.88 4.50
CA ILE A 87 3.02 -1.56 4.84
C ILE A 87 1.82 -0.64 5.08
N PHE A 88 1.58 -0.26 6.34
CA PHE A 88 0.51 0.67 6.69
C PHE A 88 1.03 2.11 6.88
N MET A 89 2.32 2.33 6.66
CA MET A 89 2.96 3.63 6.78
C MET A 89 2.75 4.43 5.49
N PRO A 90 2.07 5.58 5.54
CA PRO A 90 1.92 6.44 4.36
C PRO A 90 3.22 7.14 3.98
N VAL A 91 4.15 7.30 4.94
CA VAL A 91 5.48 7.88 4.73
C VAL A 91 6.48 6.76 4.50
N ARG A 92 7.21 6.82 3.38
CA ARG A 92 8.22 5.82 3.01
C ARG A 92 9.59 6.12 3.60
N ASN A 93 9.95 7.40 3.68
CA ASN A 93 11.21 7.86 4.23
C ASN A 93 10.98 9.19 4.96
N ALA A 94 11.76 9.44 6.01
CA ALA A 94 11.79 10.73 6.68
C ALA A 94 13.25 11.04 7.01
N ASN A 95 13.69 12.23 6.64
CA ASN A 95 15.05 12.70 6.83
C ASN A 95 15.04 14.08 7.52
N HIS A 96 16.15 14.45 8.14
CA HIS A 96 16.26 15.74 8.83
C HIS A 96 17.66 16.34 8.72
N SER A 97 17.74 17.66 8.74
CA SER A 97 19.00 18.40 8.88
C SER A 97 18.82 19.59 9.83
N ILE A 98 19.90 19.92 10.55
CA ILE A 98 19.93 21.06 11.48
C ILE A 98 21.01 22.02 11.00
N HIS A 99 20.64 23.28 10.85
CA HIS A 99 21.53 24.35 10.43
C HIS A 99 21.62 25.41 11.51
N CYS A 100 22.83 25.63 12.03
CA CYS A 100 23.11 26.68 12.99
C CYS A 100 23.43 28.01 12.26
N TYR A 101 22.93 29.12 12.77
CA TYR A 101 23.27 30.46 12.31
C TYR A 101 23.27 31.45 13.48
N GLY A 102 24.12 32.47 13.40
CA GLY A 102 24.34 33.44 14.46
C GLY A 102 25.83 33.64 14.79
N ASN A 103 26.13 34.68 15.56
CA ASN A 103 27.50 35.00 16.01
C ASN A 103 27.78 34.38 17.39
N ASP A 104 29.02 34.50 17.88
CA ASP A 104 29.49 33.90 19.14
C ASP A 104 28.63 34.19 20.39
N ASN A 105 27.80 35.24 20.37
CA ASN A 105 26.92 35.63 21.49
C ASN A 105 25.46 35.17 21.36
N GLU A 106 24.98 34.80 20.16
CA GLU A 106 23.61 34.32 19.94
C GLU A 106 23.63 33.20 18.89
N LYS A 107 23.43 31.95 19.33
CA LYS A 107 23.26 30.80 18.44
C LYS A 107 21.77 30.52 18.22
N GLN A 108 21.37 30.45 16.96
CA GLN A 108 20.06 30.01 16.53
C GLN A 108 20.19 28.75 15.67
N GLU A 109 19.14 27.93 15.65
CA GLU A 109 19.09 26.68 14.89
C GLU A 109 17.81 26.63 14.06
N ILE A 110 17.91 26.12 12.82
CA ILE A 110 16.76 25.77 11.98
C ILE A 110 16.81 24.26 11.74
N LEU A 111 15.68 23.59 12.01
CA LEU A 111 15.43 22.19 11.67
C LEU A 111 14.69 22.12 10.34
N PHE A 112 15.20 21.34 9.40
CA PHE A 112 14.51 20.93 8.19
C PHE A 112 14.09 19.48 8.30
N LEU A 113 12.85 19.19 7.89
CA LEU A 113 12.29 17.85 7.77
C LEU A 113 11.95 17.58 6.32
N GLU A 114 12.42 16.45 5.79
CA GLU A 114 12.11 15.94 4.45
C GLU A 114 11.31 14.65 4.61
N ILE A 115 10.15 14.57 3.96
CA ILE A 115 9.17 13.47 4.06
C ILE A 115 8.75 13.05 2.66
#